data_AF-A0A7K8X7S3-F1
#
_entry.id   AF-A0A7K8X7S3-F1
#
_cell.length_a   1.000
_cell.length_b   1.000
_cell.length_c   1.000
_cell.angle_alpha   90.00
_cell.angle_beta   90.00
_cell.angle_gamma   90.00
#
_symmetry.space_group_name_H-M   'P 1'
#
loop_
_entity.id
_entity.type
_entity.pdbx_description
1 polymer ?
#
loop_
_entity_poly.entity_id
_entity_poly.type
_entity_poly.pdbx_seq_one_letter_code
_entity_poly.pdbx_strand_id
1 'polypeptide(L)'
;AAMAEGPQLKRKRQEEEEAAAGAGPHGGAAADISPFPLAELRLRKVLRESARDKAVFLHGEVTTASGEGRDAVIILEKTPFQEEKVLELLKKHTKLELQMHNDIYSTYHLYPPPELSEIKATVVFPATQKHLQKYLRQEVFLVRESWQDYRDITLPFIQQQALSLQWVYNILEKKAEAERIIHENPDPCNGFVLLPDFKWNQNQVRLLLLAL
;
A
#
# COMPACT_ATOMS: atom_id res chain seq x y z
N ALA A 1 -36.77 23.13 -29.23
CA ALA A 1 -35.34 22.85 -29.16
C ALA A 1 -34.66 24.06 -28.53
N ALA A 2 -34.31 23.95 -27.25
CA ALA A 2 -33.59 24.97 -26.50
C ALA A 2 -32.62 24.25 -25.57
N MET A 3 -31.34 24.54 -25.77
CA MET A 3 -30.20 23.99 -25.01
C MET A 3 -30.18 24.66 -23.63
N ALA A 4 -30.07 23.88 -22.57
CA ALA A 4 -29.83 24.38 -21.21
C ALA A 4 -28.41 23.98 -20.77
N GLU A 5 -27.67 24.98 -20.30
CA GLU A 5 -26.24 25.00 -20.05
C GLU A 5 -25.77 24.05 -18.94
N GLY A 6 -24.55 23.52 -19.09
CA GLY A 6 -23.87 22.73 -18.06
C GLY A 6 -23.24 23.60 -16.96
N PRO A 7 -23.01 23.05 -15.75
CA PRO A 7 -22.54 23.83 -14.62
C PRO A 7 -21.04 24.18 -14.70
N GLN A 8 -20.71 25.38 -14.25
CA GLN A 8 -19.38 26.00 -14.27
C GLN A 8 -18.46 25.49 -13.15
N LEU A 9 -17.20 25.20 -13.48
CA LEU A 9 -16.11 24.87 -12.55
C LEU A 9 -15.56 26.13 -11.85
N LYS A 10 -15.75 26.24 -10.53
CA LYS A 10 -15.10 27.28 -9.71
C LYS A 10 -13.67 26.86 -9.34
N ARG A 11 -12.70 27.58 -9.88
CA ARG A 11 -11.31 27.66 -9.39
C ARG A 11 -11.22 28.59 -8.17
N LYS A 12 -10.22 28.29 -7.33
CA LYS A 12 -9.48 29.15 -6.37
C LYS A 12 -9.79 28.90 -4.88
N ARG A 13 -8.93 28.11 -4.24
CA ARG A 13 -8.51 28.27 -2.84
C ARG A 13 -7.05 27.80 -2.74
N GLN A 14 -6.14 28.70 -3.04
CA GLN A 14 -4.68 28.48 -2.99
C GLN A 14 -3.98 29.58 -2.17
N GLU A 15 -4.73 30.35 -1.36
CA GLU A 15 -4.22 31.54 -0.65
C GLU A 15 -4.51 31.52 0.86
N GLU A 16 -4.93 30.40 1.47
CA GLU A 16 -5.18 30.33 2.93
C GLU A 16 -4.20 29.44 3.71
N GLU A 17 -3.20 28.83 3.06
CA GLU A 17 -2.25 27.94 3.75
C GLU A 17 -1.00 28.68 4.29
N GLU A 18 -0.78 29.94 3.92
CA GLU A 18 0.40 30.73 4.36
C GLU A 18 0.18 31.59 5.61
N ALA A 19 -1.03 31.67 6.17
CA ALA A 19 -1.33 32.61 7.27
C ALA A 19 -1.46 31.98 8.67
N ALA A 20 -1.33 30.65 8.82
CA ALA A 20 -1.43 29.99 10.14
C ALA A 20 -0.07 29.50 10.68
N ALA A 21 1.05 30.05 10.18
CA ALA A 21 2.36 29.91 10.78
C ALA A 21 2.49 30.88 11.97
N GLY A 22 2.11 30.43 13.18
CA GLY A 22 2.43 31.19 14.39
C GLY A 22 1.57 30.92 15.61
N ALA A 23 1.72 29.74 16.23
CA ALA A 23 1.58 29.56 17.69
C ALA A 23 1.93 28.12 18.09
N GLY A 24 3.11 27.92 18.70
CA GLY A 24 3.30 26.88 19.73
C GLY A 24 3.24 27.53 21.12
N PRO A 25 3.41 26.79 22.24
CA PRO A 25 3.71 25.35 22.35
C PRO A 25 2.91 24.59 23.43
N HIS A 26 2.81 23.26 23.29
CA HIS A 26 2.78 22.20 24.33
C HIS A 26 2.51 20.89 23.57
N GLY A 27 3.28 19.81 23.60
CA GLY A 27 4.31 19.34 24.53
C GLY A 27 4.28 17.81 24.43
N GLY A 28 4.62 17.26 23.26
CA GLY A 28 4.76 15.82 23.02
C GLY A 28 6.05 15.60 22.25
N ALA A 29 7.05 15.02 22.91
CA ALA A 29 8.39 14.84 22.36
C ALA A 29 8.34 14.03 21.06
N ALA A 30 8.71 14.66 19.94
CA ALA A 30 9.10 13.94 18.75
C ALA A 30 10.36 13.14 19.11
N ALA A 31 10.22 11.83 19.29
CA ALA A 31 11.37 10.96 19.46
C ALA A 31 12.25 11.08 18.21
N ASP A 32 13.55 11.29 18.40
CA ASP A 32 14.56 11.19 17.34
C ASP A 32 14.46 9.80 16.69
N ILE A 33 13.84 9.71 15.51
CA ILE A 33 13.78 8.47 14.75
C ILE A 33 15.09 8.37 13.97
N SER A 34 16.10 7.78 14.58
CA SER A 34 17.32 7.39 13.87
C SER A 34 16.97 6.44 12.71
N PRO A 35 17.60 6.57 11.54
CA PRO A 35 17.33 5.69 10.40
C PRO A 35 17.62 4.24 10.76
N PHE A 36 16.80 3.31 10.25
CA PHE A 36 16.98 1.89 10.50
C PHE A 36 18.32 1.39 9.90
N PRO A 37 19.16 0.68 10.67
CA PRO A 37 20.50 0.28 10.23
C PRO A 37 20.44 -0.92 9.28
N LEU A 38 20.03 -0.70 8.02
CA LEU A 38 19.94 -1.74 7.00
C LEU A 38 21.27 -2.48 6.75
N ALA A 39 22.41 -1.80 6.91
CA ALA A 39 23.73 -2.38 6.71
C ALA A 39 24.10 -3.43 7.78
N GLU A 40 23.51 -3.34 8.97
CA GLU A 40 23.75 -4.26 10.09
C GLU A 40 22.78 -5.46 10.07
N LEU A 41 21.87 -5.50 9.09
CA LEU A 41 20.88 -6.55 8.97
C LEU A 41 21.53 -7.88 8.59
N ARG A 42 21.39 -8.89 9.45
CA ARG A 42 21.70 -10.26 9.12
C ARG A 42 20.48 -10.92 8.47
N LEU A 43 20.55 -11.19 7.17
CA LEU A 43 19.48 -11.93 6.48
C LEU A 43 19.34 -13.34 7.06
N ARG A 44 18.13 -13.70 7.50
CA ARG A 44 17.80 -15.03 8.02
C ARG A 44 17.10 -15.89 6.97
N LYS A 45 16.08 -15.35 6.31
CA LYS A 45 15.26 -16.10 5.35
C LYS A 45 14.56 -15.18 4.35
N VAL A 46 14.38 -15.66 3.11
CA VAL A 46 13.41 -15.06 2.17
C VAL A 46 12.02 -15.61 2.52
N LEU A 47 11.13 -14.73 2.99
CA LEU A 47 9.76 -15.09 3.39
C LEU A 47 8.88 -15.34 2.16
N ARG A 48 8.97 -14.46 1.16
CA ARG A 48 8.20 -14.52 -0.07
C ARG A 48 8.92 -13.75 -1.18
N GLU A 49 8.77 -14.20 -2.41
CA GLU A 49 9.21 -13.50 -3.61
C GLU A 49 8.09 -13.52 -4.65
N SER A 50 7.94 -12.43 -5.40
CA SER A 50 7.06 -12.34 -6.55
C SER A 50 7.81 -11.74 -7.72
N ALA A 51 8.17 -12.58 -8.70
CA ALA A 51 8.75 -12.11 -9.97
C ALA A 51 7.77 -11.23 -10.75
N ARG A 52 6.46 -11.51 -10.63
CA ARG A 52 5.38 -10.74 -11.26
C ARG A 52 5.31 -9.31 -10.70
N ASP A 53 5.29 -9.20 -9.37
CA ASP A 53 5.20 -7.90 -8.69
C ASP A 53 6.57 -7.23 -8.51
N LYS A 54 7.64 -7.92 -8.91
CA LYS A 54 9.05 -7.48 -8.76
C LYS A 54 9.37 -7.08 -7.32
N ALA A 55 8.93 -7.92 -6.38
CA ALA A 55 9.04 -7.68 -4.95
C ALA A 55 9.59 -8.90 -4.18
N VAL A 56 10.32 -8.62 -3.10
CA VAL A 56 10.85 -9.63 -2.18
C VAL A 56 10.59 -9.23 -0.73
N PHE A 57 10.26 -10.23 0.09
CA PHE A 57 9.95 -10.12 1.50
C PHE A 57 11.00 -10.93 2.26
N LEU A 58 11.72 -10.26 3.15
CA LEU A 58 12.90 -10.78 3.82
C LEU A 58 12.66 -10.78 5.33
N HIS A 59 13.05 -11.87 5.98
CA HIS A 59 13.26 -11.93 7.42
C HIS A 59 14.73 -11.72 7.68
N GLY A 60 15.07 -10.68 8.42
CA GLY A 60 16.40 -10.47 8.94
C GLY A 60 16.41 -10.25 10.44
N GLU A 61 17.59 -10.19 11.00
CA GLU A 61 17.84 -9.97 12.43
C GLU A 61 18.83 -8.82 12.58
N VAL A 62 18.51 -7.89 13.48
CA VAL A 62 19.40 -6.76 13.83
C VAL A 62 19.84 -6.96 15.27
N THR A 63 21.15 -6.83 15.50
CA THR A 63 21.70 -6.84 16.85
C THR A 63 21.54 -5.44 17.43
N THR A 64 20.77 -5.32 18.51
CA THR A 64 20.59 -4.03 19.19
C THR A 64 21.81 -3.68 20.04
N ALA A 65 21.94 -2.42 20.46
CA ALA A 65 23.03 -1.96 21.32
C ALA A 65 23.14 -2.73 22.65
N SER A 66 22.07 -3.41 23.10
CA SER A 66 22.04 -4.29 24.26
C SER A 66 22.57 -5.71 23.97
N GLY A 67 23.00 -6.01 22.74
CA GLY A 67 23.49 -7.33 22.32
C GLY A 67 22.40 -8.34 21.98
N GLU A 68 21.12 -7.96 22.11
CA GLU A 68 19.99 -8.83 21.77
C GLU A 68 19.66 -8.75 20.27
N GLY A 69 19.57 -9.91 19.62
CA GLY A 69 19.07 -10.03 18.26
C GLY A 69 17.55 -9.84 18.23
N ARG A 70 17.08 -8.89 17.41
CA ARG A 70 15.65 -8.64 17.20
C ARG A 70 15.30 -8.86 15.74
N ASP A 71 14.17 -9.52 15.52
CA ASP A 71 13.67 -9.79 14.18
C ASP A 71 13.24 -8.50 13.47
N ALA A 72 13.43 -8.49 12.16
CA ALA A 72 12.96 -7.46 11.25
C ALA A 72 12.35 -8.10 10.00
N VAL A 73 11.30 -7.48 9.46
CA VAL A 73 10.82 -7.80 8.11
C VAL A 73 11.15 -6.65 7.18
N ILE A 74 11.77 -6.95 6.04
CA ILE A 74 12.16 -5.98 5.03
C ILE A 74 11.46 -6.37 3.73
N ILE A 75 10.75 -5.41 3.15
CA ILE A 75 10.03 -5.59 1.90
C ILE A 75 10.65 -4.65 0.88
N LEU A 76 11.16 -5.22 -0.20
CA LEU A 76 11.77 -4.46 -1.29
C LEU A 76 10.91 -4.64 -2.54
N GLU A 77 10.47 -3.53 -3.12
CA GLU A 77 9.59 -3.50 -4.28
C GLU A 77 10.13 -2.53 -5.32
N LYS A 78 10.22 -2.97 -6.59
CA LYS A 78 10.56 -2.08 -7.70
C LYS A 78 9.45 -1.05 -7.89
N THR A 79 9.83 0.21 -8.03
CA THR A 79 8.87 1.28 -8.29
C THR A 79 8.33 1.18 -9.73
N PRO A 80 7.04 1.50 -9.96
CA PRO A 80 6.49 1.60 -11.31
C PRO A 80 7.14 2.73 -12.11
N PHE A 81 7.14 2.60 -13.44
CA PHE A 81 7.54 3.70 -14.32
C PHE A 81 6.54 4.86 -14.22
N GLN A 82 7.06 6.08 -14.19
CA GLN A 82 6.29 7.32 -14.30
C GLN A 82 6.40 7.80 -15.75
N GLU A 83 5.27 7.99 -16.41
CA GLU A 83 5.20 8.30 -17.85
C GLU A 83 6.05 9.54 -18.20
N GLU A 84 6.00 10.55 -17.35
CA GLU A 84 6.70 11.83 -17.50
C GLU A 84 8.23 11.69 -17.47
N LYS A 85 8.73 10.64 -16.79
CA LYS A 85 10.16 10.37 -16.61
C LYS A 85 10.73 9.38 -17.62
N VAL A 86 9.89 8.73 -18.43
CA VAL A 86 10.35 7.71 -19.40
C VAL A 86 11.29 8.32 -20.44
N LEU A 87 10.99 9.52 -20.93
CA LEU A 87 11.86 10.17 -21.92
C LEU A 87 13.24 10.52 -21.33
N GLU A 88 13.26 10.92 -20.07
CA GLU A 88 14.50 11.19 -19.33
C GLU A 88 15.32 9.91 -19.14
N LEU A 89 14.66 8.83 -18.71
CA LEU A 89 15.26 7.49 -18.57
C LEU A 89 15.95 7.05 -19.86
N LEU A 90 15.27 7.17 -21.00
CA LEU A 90 15.79 6.75 -22.29
C LEU A 90 16.98 7.59 -22.75
N LYS A 91 17.06 8.87 -22.37
CA LYS A 91 18.17 9.76 -22.77
C LYS A 91 19.37 9.72 -21.82
N LYS A 92 19.12 9.51 -20.53
CA LYS A 92 20.13 9.59 -19.46
C LYS A 92 20.54 8.23 -18.89
N HIS A 93 20.16 7.13 -19.53
CA HIS A 93 20.59 5.79 -19.11
C HIS A 93 22.13 5.70 -19.09
N THR A 94 22.66 4.99 -18.11
CA THR A 94 24.11 4.87 -17.92
C THR A 94 24.72 3.85 -18.89
N LYS A 95 23.97 2.80 -19.21
CA LYS A 95 24.43 1.70 -20.06
C LYS A 95 23.26 1.01 -20.73
N LEU A 96 23.47 0.55 -21.96
CA LEU A 96 22.51 -0.24 -22.71
C LEU A 96 23.25 -1.41 -23.36
N GLU A 97 22.93 -2.63 -22.95
CA GLU A 97 23.58 -3.85 -23.45
C GLU A 97 22.59 -4.70 -24.24
N LEU A 98 22.94 -4.99 -25.50
CA LEU A 98 22.14 -5.89 -26.33
C LEU A 98 22.20 -7.32 -25.75
N GLN A 99 21.05 -7.92 -25.50
CA GLN A 99 20.92 -9.31 -25.05
C GLN A 99 20.58 -10.24 -26.20
N MET A 100 19.62 -9.83 -27.03
CA MET A 100 19.12 -10.63 -28.14
C MET A 100 18.71 -9.71 -29.27
N HIS A 101 18.99 -10.13 -30.51
CA HIS A 101 18.53 -9.46 -31.71
C HIS A 101 18.05 -10.50 -32.72
N ASN A 102 16.85 -10.30 -33.26
CA ASN A 102 16.28 -11.10 -34.34
C ASN A 102 15.40 -10.20 -35.22
N ASP A 103 15.88 -9.91 -36.43
CA ASP A 103 15.23 -9.01 -37.39
C ASP A 103 14.88 -7.65 -36.74
N ILE A 104 13.60 -7.29 -36.65
CA ILE A 104 13.16 -6.03 -36.02
C ILE A 104 13.09 -6.07 -34.49
N TYR A 105 13.24 -7.25 -33.87
CA TYR A 105 13.15 -7.42 -32.43
C TYR A 105 14.53 -7.38 -31.78
N SER A 106 14.69 -6.53 -30.77
CA SER A 106 15.88 -6.53 -29.92
C SER A 106 15.50 -6.35 -28.46
N THR A 107 16.18 -7.09 -27.59
CA THR A 107 16.03 -7.02 -26.13
C THR A 107 17.34 -6.52 -25.54
N TYR A 108 17.25 -5.59 -24.59
CA TYR A 108 18.42 -4.96 -23.96
C TYR A 108 18.34 -5.07 -22.44
N HIS A 109 19.50 -5.06 -21.79
CA HIS A 109 19.62 -4.63 -20.41
C HIS A 109 19.88 -3.12 -20.40
N LEU A 110 18.89 -2.38 -19.91
CA LEU A 110 18.98 -0.94 -19.72
C LEU A 110 19.32 -0.66 -18.25
N TYR A 111 20.36 0.14 -18.02
CA TYR A 111 20.80 0.55 -16.70
C TYR A 111 20.32 1.98 -16.45
N PRO A 112 19.24 2.17 -15.66
CA PRO A 112 18.70 3.48 -15.33
C PRO A 112 19.73 4.34 -14.56
N PRO A 113 19.62 5.68 -14.65
CA PRO A 113 20.38 6.55 -13.76
C PRO A 113 19.89 6.36 -12.30
N PRO A 114 20.71 6.66 -11.28
CA PRO A 114 20.39 6.40 -9.88
C PRO A 114 19.06 7.01 -9.41
N GLU A 115 18.71 8.19 -9.93
CA GLU A 115 17.49 8.94 -9.58
C GLU A 115 16.20 8.23 -10.05
N LEU A 116 16.31 7.34 -11.04
CA LEU A 116 15.21 6.55 -11.60
C LEU A 116 15.32 5.06 -11.23
N SER A 117 16.24 4.72 -10.32
CA SER A 117 16.53 3.36 -9.87
C SER A 117 15.96 3.05 -8.49
N GLU A 118 15.04 3.88 -8.00
CA GLU A 118 14.49 3.79 -6.65
C GLU A 118 13.82 2.44 -6.40
N ILE A 119 14.16 1.83 -5.27
CA ILE A 119 13.50 0.64 -4.74
C ILE A 119 12.77 1.07 -3.47
N LYS A 120 11.46 0.84 -3.44
CA LYS A 120 10.66 1.09 -2.26
C LYS A 120 11.04 0.06 -1.20
N ALA A 121 11.60 0.51 -0.09
CA ALA A 121 11.93 -0.32 1.06
C ALA A 121 10.96 -0.05 2.21
N THR A 122 10.27 -1.09 2.68
CA THR A 122 9.43 -1.02 3.88
C THR A 122 10.05 -1.90 4.96
N VAL A 123 10.24 -1.32 6.15
CA VAL A 123 10.84 -2.02 7.30
C VAL A 123 9.80 -2.16 8.41
N VAL A 124 9.66 -3.37 8.94
CA VAL A 124 8.88 -3.66 10.15
C VAL A 124 9.87 -4.10 11.23
N PHE A 125 10.06 -3.27 12.24
CA PHE A 125 10.98 -3.53 13.35
C PHE A 125 10.46 -2.94 14.67
N PRO A 126 10.54 -3.68 15.79
CA PRO A 126 10.82 -5.11 15.87
C PRO A 126 9.67 -5.94 15.25
N ALA A 127 10.02 -6.93 14.44
CA ALA A 127 9.05 -7.86 13.88
C ALA A 127 8.62 -8.88 14.94
N THR A 128 7.33 -9.22 14.95
CA THR A 128 6.79 -10.28 15.81
C THR A 128 6.63 -11.54 14.98
N GLN A 129 6.44 -12.69 15.64
CA GLN A 129 6.12 -13.94 14.95
C GLN A 129 4.88 -13.80 14.03
N LYS A 130 3.89 -12.98 14.42
CA LYS A 130 2.71 -12.70 13.57
C LYS A 130 3.09 -11.98 12.27
N HIS A 131 4.01 -11.02 12.34
CA HIS A 131 4.52 -10.35 11.14
C HIS A 131 5.25 -11.33 10.21
N LEU A 132 6.08 -12.21 10.78
CA LEU A 132 6.77 -13.24 9.99
C LEU A 132 5.78 -14.16 9.28
N GLN A 133 4.75 -14.66 9.98
CA GLN A 133 3.72 -15.53 9.39
C GLN A 133 2.86 -14.82 8.34
N LYS A 134 2.59 -13.52 8.51
CA LYS A 134 1.84 -12.71 7.54
C LYS A 134 2.55 -12.60 6.19
N TYR A 135 3.87 -12.43 6.20
CA TYR A 135 4.66 -12.23 4.98
C TYR A 135 5.31 -13.50 4.45
N LEU A 136 5.32 -14.57 5.24
CA LEU A 136 5.69 -15.90 4.77
C LEU A 136 4.77 -16.30 3.62
N ARG A 137 5.36 -16.85 2.55
CA ARG A 137 4.61 -17.42 1.44
C ARG A 137 3.63 -18.46 1.97
N GLN A 138 2.35 -18.14 1.91
CA GLN A 138 1.28 -19.09 2.19
C GLN A 138 0.98 -19.86 0.92
N GLU A 139 0.97 -21.19 1.02
CA GLU A 139 0.43 -22.02 -0.05
C GLU A 139 -1.08 -21.80 -0.10
N VAL A 140 -1.57 -21.40 -1.27
CA VAL A 140 -3.00 -21.19 -1.51
C VAL A 140 -3.53 -22.42 -2.21
N PHE A 141 -4.62 -22.97 -1.67
CA PHE A 141 -5.30 -24.12 -2.23
C PHE A 141 -6.66 -23.69 -2.76
N LEU A 142 -7.06 -24.26 -3.90
CA LEU A 142 -8.43 -24.12 -4.38
C LEU A 142 -9.31 -25.11 -3.62
N VAL A 143 -10.30 -24.60 -2.89
CA VAL A 143 -11.28 -25.41 -2.17
C VAL A 143 -12.65 -25.16 -2.80
N ARG A 144 -13.40 -26.24 -3.06
CA ARG A 144 -14.80 -26.17 -3.48
C ARG A 144 -15.69 -26.47 -2.28
N GLU A 145 -16.13 -25.43 -1.61
CA GLU A 145 -17.02 -25.51 -0.46
C GLU A 145 -18.45 -25.86 -0.90
N SER A 146 -19.07 -26.86 -0.25
CA SER A 146 -20.51 -27.12 -0.36
C SER A 146 -21.29 -26.35 0.71
N TRP A 147 -22.61 -26.23 0.54
CA TRP A 147 -23.47 -25.60 1.56
C TRP A 147 -23.34 -26.28 2.94
N GLN A 148 -23.20 -27.60 2.97
CA GLN A 148 -23.01 -28.36 4.20
C GLN A 148 -21.67 -28.02 4.86
N ASP A 149 -20.58 -27.97 4.08
CA ASP A 149 -19.25 -27.61 4.59
C ASP A 149 -19.23 -26.20 5.17
N TYR A 150 -19.88 -25.25 4.50
CA TYR A 150 -20.03 -23.88 5.02
C TYR A 150 -20.69 -23.87 6.39
N ARG A 151 -21.85 -24.54 6.52
CA ARG A 151 -22.64 -24.54 7.75
C ARG A 151 -21.91 -25.26 8.90
N ASP A 152 -21.28 -26.39 8.61
CA ASP A 152 -20.77 -27.30 9.63
C ASP A 152 -19.29 -27.04 9.98
N ILE A 153 -18.52 -26.37 9.10
CA ILE A 153 -17.08 -26.14 9.26
C ILE A 153 -16.75 -24.65 9.25
N THR A 154 -17.04 -23.95 8.14
CA THR A 154 -16.56 -22.58 7.92
C THR A 154 -17.28 -21.56 8.80
N LEU A 155 -18.60 -21.63 8.93
CA LEU A 155 -19.40 -20.70 9.74
C LEU A 155 -18.99 -20.76 11.23
N PRO A 156 -18.87 -21.94 11.88
CA PRO A 156 -18.35 -22.02 13.25
C PRO A 156 -16.94 -21.42 13.39
N PHE A 157 -16.07 -21.65 12.42
CA PHE A 157 -14.72 -21.10 12.42
C PHE A 157 -14.71 -19.57 12.31
N ILE A 158 -15.49 -19.01 11.37
CA ILE A 158 -15.64 -17.55 11.20
C ILE A 158 -16.16 -16.91 12.49
N GLN A 159 -17.17 -17.52 13.13
CA GLN A 159 -17.74 -17.00 14.38
C GLN A 159 -16.72 -16.99 15.54
N GLN A 160 -15.85 -17.99 15.61
CA GLN A 160 -14.78 -18.05 16.63
C GLN A 160 -13.66 -17.04 16.38
N GLN A 161 -13.34 -16.79 15.11
CA GLN A 161 -12.20 -15.96 14.70
C GLN A 161 -12.62 -14.56 14.21
N ALA A 162 -13.89 -14.17 14.40
CA ALA A 162 -14.43 -12.92 13.88
C ALA A 162 -13.63 -11.71 14.41
N LEU A 163 -13.06 -10.94 13.48
CA LEU A 163 -12.43 -9.67 13.81
C LEU A 163 -13.49 -8.64 14.15
N SER A 164 -13.15 -7.71 15.05
CA SER A 164 -14.06 -6.62 15.40
C SER A 164 -14.37 -5.75 14.17
N LEU A 165 -15.67 -5.60 13.89
CA LEU A 165 -16.20 -4.72 12.85
C LEU A 165 -16.45 -3.29 13.36
N GLN A 166 -15.88 -2.91 14.52
CA GLN A 166 -16.12 -1.60 15.13
C GLN A 166 -15.80 -0.44 14.19
N TRP A 167 -14.77 -0.57 13.34
CA TRP A 167 -14.43 0.44 12.34
C TRP A 167 -15.57 0.65 11.32
N VAL A 168 -16.29 -0.40 10.94
CA VAL A 168 -17.48 -0.32 10.06
C VAL A 168 -18.60 0.44 10.77
N TYR A 169 -18.90 0.09 12.01
CA TYR A 169 -19.94 0.77 12.79
C TYR A 169 -19.61 2.25 13.01
N ASN A 170 -18.33 2.59 13.24
CA ASN A 170 -17.92 3.98 13.38
C ASN A 170 -18.19 4.81 12.11
N ILE A 171 -18.08 4.21 10.92
CA ILE A 171 -18.41 4.86 9.64
C ILE A 171 -19.93 5.01 9.48
N LEU A 172 -20.69 3.94 9.76
CA LEU A 172 -22.16 3.95 9.66
C LEU A 172 -22.78 4.97 10.64
N GLU A 173 -22.22 5.08 11.85
CA GLU A 173 -22.65 6.02 12.89
C GLU A 173 -22.04 7.43 12.76
N LYS A 174 -21.27 7.70 11.69
CA LYS A 174 -20.59 8.99 11.44
C LYS A 174 -19.62 9.44 12.53
N LYS A 175 -19.08 8.49 13.31
CA LYS A 175 -18.05 8.73 14.32
C LYS A 175 -16.64 8.85 13.73
N ALA A 176 -16.40 8.28 12.54
CA ALA A 176 -15.13 8.36 11.82
C ALA A 176 -15.35 8.34 10.30
N GLU A 177 -14.44 8.97 9.55
CA GLU A 177 -14.41 9.03 8.07
C GLU A 177 -15.70 9.57 7.42
N ALA A 178 -16.51 10.33 8.15
CA ALA A 178 -17.78 10.87 7.64
C ALA A 178 -17.55 11.86 6.49
N GLU A 179 -16.44 12.59 6.52
CA GLU A 179 -16.00 13.53 5.49
C GLU A 179 -15.56 12.84 4.18
N ARG A 180 -15.27 11.54 4.23
CA ARG A 180 -14.83 10.75 3.07
C ARG A 180 -15.98 10.08 2.33
N ILE A 181 -17.21 10.20 2.84
CA ILE A 181 -18.40 9.61 2.24
C ILE A 181 -18.74 10.34 0.93
N ILE A 182 -18.86 9.58 -0.16
CA ILE A 182 -19.25 10.08 -1.48
C ILE A 182 -20.78 10.05 -1.62
N HIS A 183 -21.41 8.97 -1.14
CA HIS A 183 -22.85 8.77 -1.23
C HIS A 183 -23.36 7.94 -0.06
N GLU A 184 -24.61 8.19 0.34
CA GLU A 184 -25.27 7.45 1.40
C GLU A 184 -26.76 7.31 1.10
N ASN A 185 -27.26 6.08 1.22
CA ASN A 185 -28.67 5.78 1.33
C ASN A 185 -28.96 5.42 2.80
N PRO A 186 -29.74 6.22 3.54
CA PRO A 186 -29.94 6.04 4.98
C PRO A 186 -31.01 5.00 5.35
N ASP A 187 -31.59 4.28 4.39
CA ASP A 187 -32.59 3.24 4.70
C ASP A 187 -32.00 2.17 5.63
N PRO A 188 -32.63 1.84 6.76
CA PRO A 188 -32.05 0.93 7.75
C PRO A 188 -31.97 -0.53 7.29
N CYS A 189 -32.69 -0.91 6.23
CA CYS A 189 -32.73 -2.29 5.72
C CYS A 189 -32.05 -2.45 4.35
N ASN A 190 -32.13 -1.42 3.50
CA ASN A 190 -31.68 -1.41 2.10
C ASN A 190 -30.71 -0.26 1.80
N GLY A 191 -30.28 0.46 2.83
CA GLY A 191 -29.32 1.54 2.75
C GLY A 191 -27.88 1.04 2.69
N PHE A 192 -26.97 1.94 2.34
CA PHE A 192 -25.55 1.68 2.23
C PHE A 192 -24.75 2.99 2.30
N VAL A 193 -23.45 2.87 2.59
CA VAL A 193 -22.52 4.01 2.56
C VAL A 193 -21.41 3.71 1.54
N LEU A 194 -21.17 4.67 0.64
CA LEU A 194 -20.10 4.60 -0.36
C LEU A 194 -18.97 5.56 0.02
N LEU A 195 -17.77 5.02 0.18
CA LEU A 195 -16.57 5.79 0.47
C LEU A 195 -15.32 5.18 -0.21
N PRO A 196 -14.27 5.99 -0.47
CA PRO A 196 -12.97 5.53 -0.95
C PRO A 196 -12.29 4.57 0.03
N ASP A 197 -11.75 3.45 -0.47
CA ASP A 197 -10.88 2.57 0.33
C ASP A 197 -9.64 3.31 0.84
N PHE A 198 -9.18 3.00 2.05
CA PHE A 198 -8.03 3.67 2.67
C PHE A 198 -6.72 3.52 1.89
N LYS A 199 -6.60 2.49 1.04
CA LYS A 199 -5.41 2.26 0.19
C LYS A 199 -5.45 3.09 -1.09
N TRP A 200 -6.57 3.74 -1.40
CA TRP A 200 -6.71 4.53 -2.61
C TRP A 200 -6.33 5.99 -2.36
N ASN A 201 -5.33 6.47 -3.08
CA ASN A 201 -4.83 7.84 -2.99
C ASN A 201 -5.58 8.84 -3.89
N GLN A 202 -6.74 8.46 -4.47
CA GLN A 202 -7.62 9.28 -5.31
C GLN A 202 -6.98 9.92 -6.57
N ASN A 203 -5.69 9.69 -6.82
CA ASN A 203 -4.95 10.33 -7.91
C ASN A 203 -5.11 9.60 -9.26
N GLN A 204 -5.63 8.37 -9.25
CA GLN A 204 -5.92 7.61 -10.46
C GLN A 204 -7.30 6.95 -10.36
N VAL A 205 -8.15 7.21 -11.36
CA VAL A 205 -9.57 6.77 -11.43
C VAL A 205 -9.73 5.25 -11.63
N ARG A 206 -8.64 4.49 -11.78
CA ARG A 206 -8.68 3.08 -12.24
C ARG A 206 -8.91 2.02 -11.15
N LEU A 207 -9.04 2.38 -9.87
CA LEU A 207 -9.49 1.47 -8.82
C LEU A 207 -10.82 1.99 -8.25
N LEU A 208 -11.94 1.36 -8.62
CA LEU A 208 -13.26 1.72 -8.08
C LEU A 208 -13.98 0.49 -7.50
N LEU A 209 -14.70 0.76 -6.40
CA LEU A 209 -15.83 0.08 -5.76
C LEU A 209 -15.56 -0.88 -4.59
N LEU A 210 -16.05 -0.46 -3.41
CA LEU A 210 -16.78 -1.32 -2.47
C LEU A 210 -18.14 -0.65 -2.18
N ALA A 211 -19.22 -1.38 -2.39
CA ALA A 211 -20.52 -1.08 -1.77
C ALA A 211 -20.58 -1.94 -0.50
N LEU A 212 -20.78 -1.31 0.66
CA LEU A 212 -20.99 -1.98 1.94
C LEU A 212 -22.46 -1.87 2.34
#